data_AF-A0A1C5NZF1-F1
#
_entry.id   AF-A0A1C5NZF1-F1
#
_cell.length_a   1.000
_cell.length_b   1.000
_cell.length_c   1.000
_cell.angle_alpha   90.00
_cell.angle_beta   90.00
_cell.angle_gamma   90.00
#
_symmetry.space_group_name_H-M   'P 1'
#
loop_
_entity.id
_entity.type
_entity.pdbx_description
1 polymer ?
#
loop_
_entity_poly.entity_id
_entity_poly.type
_entity_poly.pdbx_seq_one_letter_code
_entity_poly.pdbx_strand_id
1 'polypeptide(L)'
;MNELWLTDKGMGNSVILNGKNGSKKPETVVGFDQEKYNRRKRTLNLKKVQAEAVEKWIDDIPDGQTRCVFKMFYRDGMTWPKIAHKIGMPQNEDYPRVCIRDAYLKKMDIK
;
A
#
# COMPACT_ATOMS: atom_id res chain seq x y z
N MET A 1 -4.27 2.47 -13.87
CA MET A 1 -4.57 1.19 -14.56
C MET A 1 -4.24 1.23 -16.05
N ASN A 2 -4.38 2.37 -16.73
CA ASN A 2 -4.12 2.50 -18.19
C ASN A 2 -2.65 2.36 -18.60
N GLU A 3 -1.70 2.59 -17.67
CA GLU A 3 -0.27 2.53 -17.98
C GLU A 3 0.18 1.14 -18.45
N LEU A 4 -0.32 0.05 -17.86
CA LEU A 4 0.10 -1.32 -18.21
C LEU A 4 -0.36 -1.76 -19.60
N TRP A 5 -1.51 -1.24 -20.06
CA TRP A 5 -2.06 -1.53 -21.39
C TRP A 5 -1.41 -0.69 -22.49
N LEU A 6 -0.88 0.48 -22.14
CA LEU A 6 -0.37 1.48 -23.10
C LEU A 6 1.18 1.56 -23.13
N THR A 7 1.88 0.95 -22.17
CA THR A 7 3.36 0.98 -22.12
C THR A 7 3.97 -0.41 -22.06
N ASP A 8 5.21 -0.49 -22.56
CA ASP A 8 6.06 -1.68 -22.60
C ASP A 8 6.23 -2.39 -21.23
N LYS A 9 5.93 -1.69 -20.12
CA LYS A 9 5.91 -2.25 -18.75
C LYS A 9 4.97 -3.45 -18.58
N GLY A 10 3.92 -3.56 -19.40
CA GLY A 10 2.96 -4.66 -19.43
C GLY A 10 3.21 -5.71 -20.51
N MET A 11 4.17 -5.49 -21.39
CA MET A 11 4.53 -6.43 -22.45
C MET A 11 5.54 -7.46 -21.92
N GLY A 12 5.33 -8.73 -22.29
CA GLY A 12 6.24 -9.84 -22.07
C GLY A 12 6.63 -10.45 -23.42
N ASN A 13 7.86 -10.93 -23.51
CA ASN A 13 8.37 -11.58 -24.72
C ASN A 13 8.38 -13.09 -24.55
N SER A 14 7.84 -13.78 -25.55
CA SER A 14 7.93 -15.24 -25.65
C SER A 14 8.59 -15.60 -26.99
N VAL A 15 9.54 -16.55 -26.96
CA VAL A 15 10.22 -17.02 -28.16
C VAL A 15 9.54 -18.29 -28.63
N ILE A 16 8.97 -18.27 -29.83
CA ILE A 16 8.37 -19.45 -30.46
C ILE A 16 9.31 -19.94 -31.56
N LEU A 17 9.61 -21.23 -31.59
CA LEU A 17 10.39 -21.86 -32.66
C LEU A 17 9.44 -22.34 -33.76
N ASN A 18 9.09 -21.46 -34.69
CA ASN A 18 8.31 -21.85 -35.86
C ASN A 18 9.26 -22.45 -36.92
N GLY A 19 9.15 -23.75 -37.14
CA GLY A 19 9.93 -24.47 -38.15
C GLY A 19 9.03 -25.13 -39.18
N LYS A 20 8.52 -24.39 -40.17
CA LYS A 20 7.82 -25.01 -41.32
C LYS A 20 8.79 -25.60 -42.35
N ASN A 21 10.04 -25.11 -42.44
CA ASN A 21 11.00 -25.51 -43.48
C ASN A 21 12.42 -25.82 -42.93
N GLY A 22 12.53 -26.67 -41.90
CA GLY A 22 13.82 -27.23 -41.43
C GLY A 22 14.80 -26.25 -40.75
N SER A 23 14.61 -24.95 -40.86
CA SER A 23 15.34 -23.93 -40.10
C SER A 23 14.46 -23.37 -38.99
N LYS A 24 14.79 -23.69 -37.73
CA LYS A 24 14.11 -23.10 -36.56
C LYS A 24 14.63 -21.68 -36.37
N LYS A 25 13.92 -20.68 -36.90
CA LYS A 25 14.21 -19.28 -36.61
C LYS A 25 13.45 -18.89 -35.34
N PRO A 26 14.13 -18.40 -34.29
CA PRO A 26 13.44 -17.88 -33.12
C PRO A 26 12.75 -16.56 -33.49
N GLU A 27 11.42 -16.54 -33.44
CA GLU A 27 10.63 -15.33 -33.58
C GLU A 27 10.14 -14.90 -32.19
N THR A 28 10.43 -13.65 -31.83
CA THR A 28 9.97 -13.05 -30.57
C THR A 28 8.57 -12.50 -30.77
N VAL A 29 7.59 -13.09 -30.10
CA VAL A 29 6.22 -12.57 -30.06
C VAL A 29 6.08 -11.71 -28.81
N VAL A 30 5.79 -10.42 -29.02
CA VAL A 30 5.48 -9.46 -27.96
C VAL A 30 3.99 -9.63 -27.61
N GLY A 31 3.70 -10.00 -26.37
CA GLY A 31 2.32 -10.17 -25.87
C GLY A 31 2.10 -9.48 -24.53
N PHE A 32 0.84 -9.20 -24.17
CA PHE A 32 0.53 -8.67 -22.84
C PHE A 32 0.72 -9.75 -21.77
N ASP A 33 1.53 -9.49 -20.76
CA ASP A 33 1.78 -10.41 -19.66
C ASP A 33 0.59 -10.39 -18.68
N GLN A 34 -0.44 -11.16 -19.03
CA GLN A 34 -1.67 -11.28 -18.26
C GLN A 34 -1.43 -11.85 -16.86
N GLU A 35 -0.45 -12.74 -16.70
CA GLU A 35 -0.13 -13.35 -15.40
C GLU A 35 0.49 -12.32 -14.45
N LYS A 36 1.46 -11.53 -14.93
CA LYS A 36 2.07 -10.41 -14.19
C LYS A 36 1.02 -9.37 -13.81
N TYR A 37 0.10 -9.05 -14.72
CA TYR A 37 -1.03 -8.16 -14.42
C TYR A 37 -1.92 -8.74 -13.31
N ASN A 38 -2.34 -9.99 -13.43
CA ASN A 38 -3.20 -10.66 -12.45
C ASN A 38 -2.54 -10.74 -11.07
N ARG A 39 -1.24 -11.04 -11.01
CA ARG A 39 -0.45 -11.05 -9.78
C ARG A 39 -0.45 -9.68 -9.11
N ARG A 40 -0.15 -8.61 -9.85
CA ARG A 40 -0.16 -7.23 -9.33
C ARG A 40 -1.56 -6.81 -8.87
N LYS A 41 -2.61 -7.18 -9.60
CA LYS A 41 -4.01 -6.91 -9.23
C LYS A 41 -4.39 -7.60 -7.91
N ARG A 42 -3.99 -8.86 -7.71
CA ARG A 42 -4.19 -9.58 -6.44
C ARG A 42 -3.48 -8.89 -5.28
N THR A 43 -2.19 -8.56 -5.45
CA THR A 43 -1.42 -7.85 -4.41
C THR A 43 -2.05 -6.49 -4.07
N LEU A 44 -2.51 -5.74 -5.07
CA LEU A 44 -3.17 -4.46 -4.84
C LEU A 44 -4.49 -4.63 -4.06
N ASN A 45 -5.31 -5.61 -4.42
CA ASN A 45 -6.56 -5.89 -3.71
C ASN A 45 -6.30 -6.31 -2.26
N LEU A 46 -5.30 -7.15 -1.99
CA LEU A 46 -4.94 -7.54 -0.63
C LEU A 46 -4.53 -6.31 0.22
N LYS A 47 -3.72 -5.40 -0.34
CA LYS A 47 -3.33 -4.16 0.33
C LYS A 47 -4.54 -3.26 0.61
N LYS A 48 -5.51 -3.18 -0.29
CA LYS A 48 -6.74 -2.41 -0.08
C LYS A 48 -7.58 -2.97 1.07
N VAL A 49 -7.77 -4.29 1.10
CA VAL A 49 -8.52 -4.94 2.19
C VAL A 49 -7.84 -4.71 3.55
N GLN A 50 -6.51 -4.79 3.61
CA GLN A 50 -5.76 -4.48 4.82
C GLN A 50 -5.94 -3.01 5.24
N ALA A 51 -5.87 -2.07 4.29
CA ALA A 51 -6.08 -0.66 4.56
C ALA A 51 -7.50 -0.37 5.10
N GLU A 52 -8.52 -0.94 4.47
CA GLU A 52 -9.92 -0.81 4.92
C GLU A 52 -10.14 -1.37 6.33
N ALA A 53 -9.50 -2.50 6.66
CA ALA A 53 -9.57 -3.07 8.01
C ALA A 53 -8.93 -2.14 9.06
N VAL A 54 -7.77 -1.56 8.74
CA VAL A 54 -7.09 -0.60 9.61
C VAL A 54 -7.91 0.68 9.76
N GLU A 55 -8.49 1.20 8.68
CA GLU A 55 -9.33 2.39 8.72
C GLU A 55 -10.57 2.19 9.59
N LYS A 56 -11.27 1.06 9.43
CA LYS A 56 -12.42 0.70 10.28
C LYS A 56 -12.02 0.60 11.74
N TRP A 57 -10.92 -0.08 12.03
CA TRP A 57 -10.41 -0.21 13.40
C TRP A 57 -10.08 1.15 14.03
N ILE A 58 -9.49 2.08 13.27
CA ILE A 58 -9.25 3.46 13.74
C ILE A 58 -10.57 4.20 13.95
N ASP A 59 -11.55 4.02 13.07
CA ASP A 59 -12.87 4.63 13.19
C ASP A 59 -13.66 4.12 14.39
N ASP A 60 -13.40 2.90 14.86
CA ASP A 60 -14.05 2.33 16.05
C ASP A 60 -13.45 2.83 17.38
N ILE A 61 -12.28 3.50 17.37
CA ILE A 61 -11.64 4.04 18.58
C ILE A 61 -12.55 5.10 19.24
N PRO A 62 -13.04 4.92 20.48
CA PRO A 62 -13.98 5.87 21.08
C PRO A 62 -13.38 7.27 21.29
N ASP A 63 -12.12 7.34 21.72
CA ASP A 63 -11.45 8.62 22.00
C ASP A 63 -11.21 9.41 20.71
N GLY A 64 -11.79 10.62 20.63
CA GLY A 64 -11.70 11.50 19.47
C GLY A 64 -10.27 11.97 19.19
N GLN A 65 -9.48 12.25 20.24
CA GLN A 65 -8.11 12.72 20.09
C GLN A 65 -7.21 11.60 19.56
N THR A 66 -7.27 10.41 20.16
CA THR A 66 -6.56 9.21 19.70
C THR A 66 -6.92 8.88 18.27
N ARG A 67 -8.22 8.81 17.94
CA ARG A 67 -8.68 8.55 16.57
C ARG A 67 -8.11 9.55 15.56
N CYS A 68 -8.08 10.84 15.90
CA CYS A 68 -7.52 11.88 15.05
C CYS A 68 -6.01 11.69 14.81
N VAL A 69 -5.24 11.40 15.87
CA VAL A 69 -3.80 11.14 15.79
C VAL A 69 -3.49 9.88 14.96
N PHE A 70 -4.27 8.80 15.16
CA PHE A 70 -4.12 7.58 14.38
C PHE A 70 -4.43 7.81 12.90
N LYS A 71 -5.47 8.57 12.56
CA LYS A 71 -5.75 8.97 11.16
C LYS A 71 -4.58 9.75 10.56
N MET A 72 -4.06 10.75 11.27
CA MET A 72 -2.94 11.55 10.75
C MET A 72 -1.69 10.70 10.49
N PHE A 73 -1.39 9.74 11.36
CA PHE A 73 -0.20 8.90 11.20
C PHE A 73 -0.39 7.77 10.18
N TYR A 74 -1.44 6.95 10.32
CA TYR A 74 -1.61 5.73 9.52
C TYR A 74 -2.30 5.95 8.18
N ARG A 75 -3.24 6.91 8.09
CA ARG A 75 -3.95 7.21 6.85
C ARG A 75 -3.24 8.31 6.06
N ASP A 76 -2.89 9.41 6.72
CA ASP A 76 -2.34 10.59 6.06
C ASP A 76 -0.80 10.57 5.96
N GLY A 77 -0.13 9.61 6.61
CA GLY A 77 1.33 9.43 6.55
C GLY A 77 2.13 10.60 7.14
N MET A 78 1.54 11.37 8.07
CA MET A 78 2.22 12.51 8.69
C MET A 78 3.29 12.06 9.68
N THR A 79 4.34 12.86 9.84
CA THR A 79 5.39 12.63 10.83
C THR A 79 4.94 13.09 12.23
N TRP A 80 5.46 12.46 13.29
CA TRP A 80 5.14 12.82 14.67
C TRP A 80 5.32 14.31 15.00
N PRO A 81 6.40 15.00 14.57
CA PRO A 81 6.55 16.43 14.80
C PRO A 81 5.41 17.26 14.19
N LYS A 82 4.98 16.93 12.96
CA LYS A 82 3.87 17.62 12.29
C LYS A 82 2.54 17.39 13.02
N ILE A 83 2.33 16.18 13.52
CA ILE A 83 1.15 15.84 14.31
C ILE A 83 1.18 16.60 15.64
N ALA A 84 2.32 16.63 16.33
CA ALA A 84 2.51 17.36 17.58
C ALA A 84 2.19 18.85 17.44
N HIS A 85 2.64 19.48 16.35
CA HIS A 85 2.28 20.86 16.03
C HIS A 85 0.77 21.05 15.81
N LYS A 86 0.11 20.12 15.10
CA LYS A 86 -1.35 20.18 14.85
C LYS A 86 -2.20 20.02 16.11
N ILE A 87 -1.76 19.20 17.06
CA ILE A 87 -2.48 18.97 18.32
C ILE A 87 -2.15 20.01 19.40
N GLY A 88 -1.34 21.04 19.08
CA GLY A 88 -0.98 22.11 20.01
C GLY A 88 0.17 21.78 20.97
N MET A 89 0.97 20.75 20.68
CA MET A 89 2.12 20.31 21.49
C MET A 89 3.45 20.44 20.72
N PRO A 90 3.81 21.62 20.19
CA PRO A 90 5.01 21.77 19.34
C PRO A 90 6.32 21.53 20.09
N GLN A 91 6.34 21.71 21.41
CA GLN A 91 7.54 21.54 22.23
C GLN A 91 7.89 20.06 22.48
N ASN A 92 6.94 19.14 22.27
CA ASN A 92 7.15 17.73 22.49
C ASN A 92 6.67 16.95 21.26
N GLU A 93 7.58 16.81 20.29
CA GLU A 93 7.34 16.12 19.02
C GLU A 93 6.91 14.65 19.18
N ASP A 94 7.36 14.03 20.28
CA ASP A 94 7.10 12.63 20.61
C ASP A 94 5.82 12.43 21.45
N TYR A 95 5.18 13.51 21.90
CA TYR A 95 3.95 13.46 22.69
C TYR A 95 2.83 12.64 22.04
N PRO A 96 2.50 12.80 20.73
CA PRO A 96 1.44 11.99 20.12
C PRO A 96 1.79 10.50 20.04
N ARG A 97 3.09 10.17 20.00
CA ARG A 97 3.55 8.78 19.97
C ARG A 97 3.44 8.12 21.34
N VAL A 98 4.03 8.75 22.36
CA VAL A 98 4.15 8.13 23.70
C VAL A 98 2.87 8.29 24.52
N CYS A 99 2.30 9.50 24.57
CA CYS A 99 1.20 9.81 25.47
C CYS A 99 -0.18 9.47 24.91
N ILE A 100 -0.30 9.38 23.57
CA ILE A 100 -1.57 9.09 22.91
C ILE A 100 -1.53 7.66 22.34
N ARG A 101 -0.66 7.40 21.35
CA ARG A 101 -0.62 6.07 20.70
C ARG A 101 -0.23 4.96 21.67
N ASP A 102 0.94 5.04 22.28
CA ASP A 102 1.46 3.95 23.13
C ASP A 102 0.63 3.76 24.39
N ALA A 103 0.14 4.87 24.99
CA ALA A 103 -0.79 4.82 26.10
C ALA A 103 -2.12 4.13 25.73
N TYR A 104 -2.68 4.42 24.55
CA TYR A 104 -3.89 3.78 24.08
C TYR A 104 -3.68 2.28 23.82
N LEU A 105 -2.61 1.91 23.11
CA LEU A 105 -2.31 0.50 22.82
C LEU A 105 -2.10 -0.31 24.11
N LYS A 106 -1.40 0.27 25.09
CA LYS A 106 -1.22 -0.34 26.41
C LYS A 106 -2.54 -0.50 27.17
N LYS A 107 -3.43 0.50 27.10
CA LYS A 107 -4.76 0.44 27.73
C LYS A 107 -5.66 -0.66 27.13
N MET A 108 -5.55 -0.88 25.83
CA MET A 108 -6.34 -1.87 25.10
C MET A 108 -5.70 -3.28 25.11
N ASP A 109 -4.56 -3.46 25.78
CA ASP A 109 -3.75 -4.69 25.80
C ASP A 109 -3.39 -5.22 24.39
N ILE A 110 -3.13 -4.28 23.48
CA ILE A 110 -2.71 -4.57 22.10
C ILE A 110 -1.19 -4.57 22.07
N LYS A 111 -0.59 -5.74 21.81
CA LYS A 111 0.87 -5.96 21.76
C LYS A 111 1.42 -5.87 20.33
#